data_AF-A0A1H6EUC4-F1
#
_entry.id   AF-A0A1H6EUC4-F1
#
_cell.length_a   1.000
_cell.length_b   1.000
_cell.length_c   1.000
_cell.angle_alpha   90.00
_cell.angle_beta   90.00
_cell.angle_gamma   90.00
#
_symmetry.space_group_name_H-M   'P 1'
#
loop_
_entity.id
_entity.type
_entity.pdbx_description
1 polymer ?
#
loop_
_entity_poly.entity_id
_entity_poly.type
_entity_poly.pdbx_seq_one_letter_code
_entity_poly.pdbx_strand_id
1 'polypeptide(L)'
;MHTRSRRRIAVAGLACAVALTGTALAESGLSYADSQQQRQTVQIRQTKGDQVVERARANFLVPDASVKADVDVLKVALREVKKGKSVAFNIGVGKEKIASALGTLGKDANAAEVLAQWTDLGADRARAGTAAYTAKERKFFGNFTTPLTRLTQTYPKSQAKYWLKNTPPQVVDSVFAAATADLPADQLYVYAYKEGLVDYVRDQIGLAKTADPTVAQLEGVRTTSTISGYVYLGTDDFFTDLTAAKKPASSFLPPGFDLKKVALDRRTNEKGREVQSARFPNLRMGLQGLAALVRRHRALFLADVKTYGYAAPTQAELVYWTYVYFNAGEFNGQLKKYAGARRLGDWIARGEYPNSIRVLESWRMINSMKIF
;
A
#
# COMPACT_ATOMS: atom_id res chain seq x y z
N MET A 1 -14.62 -36.56 -17.85
CA MET A 1 -15.61 -37.30 -17.04
C MET A 1 -16.55 -36.29 -16.39
N HIS A 2 -17.83 -36.38 -16.75
CA HIS A 2 -18.93 -35.58 -16.21
C HIS A 2 -19.31 -36.04 -14.81
N THR A 3 -19.65 -35.09 -13.93
CA THR A 3 -20.87 -35.16 -13.11
C THR A 3 -21.32 -33.75 -12.71
N ARG A 4 -22.55 -33.39 -13.11
CA ARG A 4 -23.40 -32.32 -12.57
C ARG A 4 -24.28 -32.92 -11.45
N SER A 5 -24.70 -32.15 -10.45
CA SER A 5 -26.04 -32.22 -9.75
C SER A 5 -26.05 -31.26 -8.52
N ARG A 6 -26.81 -30.14 -8.48
CA ARG A 6 -28.19 -29.93 -7.89
C ARG A 6 -28.25 -30.19 -6.37
N ARG A 7 -28.89 -29.44 -5.44
CA ARG A 7 -30.06 -28.51 -5.31
C ARG A 7 -29.90 -27.77 -3.94
N ARG A 8 -30.21 -26.47 -3.77
CA ARG A 8 -31.48 -25.80 -3.33
C ARG A 8 -32.13 -26.21 -1.99
N ILE A 9 -32.16 -25.20 -1.08
CA ILE A 9 -33.24 -24.71 -0.16
C ILE A 9 -33.62 -25.54 1.10
N ALA A 10 -33.53 -24.89 2.27
CA ALA A 10 -34.61 -24.82 3.28
C ALA A 10 -34.39 -23.64 4.27
N VAL A 11 -35.42 -22.81 4.40
CA VAL A 11 -35.62 -21.76 5.41
C VAL A 11 -36.72 -22.25 6.35
N ALA A 12 -36.50 -22.16 7.66
CA ALA A 12 -37.48 -22.09 8.75
C ALA A 12 -36.66 -21.75 10.01
N GLY A 13 -36.94 -20.76 10.86
CA GLY A 13 -38.20 -20.18 11.26
C GLY A 13 -38.51 -20.68 12.67
N LEU A 14 -38.13 -19.94 13.73
CA LEU A 14 -38.78 -20.05 15.03
C LEU A 14 -38.60 -18.77 15.85
N ALA A 15 -39.73 -18.14 16.14
CA ALA A 15 -39.92 -17.06 17.09
C ALA A 15 -40.81 -17.56 18.24
N CYS A 16 -40.86 -16.76 19.31
CA CYS A 16 -41.67 -16.84 20.54
C CYS A 16 -41.08 -17.65 21.70
N ALA A 17 -40.79 -16.96 22.82
CA ALA A 17 -41.82 -16.68 23.83
C ALA A 17 -41.34 -15.64 24.86
N VAL A 18 -42.23 -14.69 25.17
CA VAL A 18 -42.16 -13.70 26.27
C VAL A 18 -43.19 -14.13 27.32
N ALA A 19 -42.80 -14.15 28.59
CA ALA A 19 -43.67 -13.97 29.76
C ALA A 19 -42.75 -13.68 30.98
N LEU A 20 -42.59 -12.42 31.41
CA LEU A 20 -43.38 -11.74 32.45
C LEU A 20 -43.45 -12.53 33.77
N THR A 21 -42.60 -12.13 34.72
CA THR A 21 -43.02 -11.92 36.12
C THR A 21 -42.38 -10.64 36.62
N GLY A 22 -43.22 -9.69 37.04
CA GLY A 22 -42.84 -8.49 37.76
C GLY A 22 -43.37 -8.56 39.19
N THR A 23 -42.65 -7.92 40.10
CA THR A 23 -43.03 -7.36 41.42
C THR A 23 -41.67 -7.05 42.09
N ALA A 24 -41.39 -5.91 42.73
CA ALA A 24 -42.12 -4.69 43.02
C ALA A 24 -41.07 -3.60 43.38
N LEU A 25 -41.42 -2.33 43.16
CA LEU A 25 -41.21 -1.13 44.02
C LEU A 25 -39.91 -1.03 44.85
N ALA A 26 -39.21 0.07 45.00
CA ALA A 26 -39.25 1.47 44.59
C ALA A 26 -37.98 2.09 45.24
N GLU A 27 -37.71 3.36 44.95
CA GLU A 27 -36.75 4.23 45.66
C GLU A 27 -35.26 4.09 45.28
N SER A 28 -34.83 4.92 44.33
CA SER A 28 -34.15 6.18 44.67
C SER A 28 -33.77 6.90 43.38
N GLY A 29 -34.25 8.13 43.26
CA GLY A 29 -33.91 8.99 42.14
C GLY A 29 -32.44 9.35 42.18
N LEU A 30 -31.68 8.84 41.22
CA LEU A 30 -30.46 9.48 40.74
C LEU A 30 -30.57 9.60 39.22
N SER A 31 -30.26 10.81 38.78
CA SER A 31 -30.73 11.39 37.53
C SER A 31 -30.31 10.59 36.28
N TYR A 32 -31.23 10.51 35.33
CA TYR A 32 -30.98 10.07 33.95
C TYR A 32 -30.02 11.04 33.20
N ALA A 33 -29.49 12.07 33.86
CA ALA A 33 -28.53 13.03 33.34
C ALA A 33 -27.07 12.63 33.61
N ASP A 34 -26.80 11.80 34.65
CA ASP A 34 -25.44 11.29 34.93
C ASP A 34 -25.01 10.19 33.95
N SER A 35 -25.96 9.44 33.39
CA SER A 35 -25.69 8.41 32.37
C SER A 35 -25.48 8.99 30.96
N GLN A 36 -25.71 10.29 30.77
CA GLN A 36 -25.40 11.02 29.53
C GLN A 36 -24.08 11.81 29.63
N GLN A 37 -23.63 12.17 30.84
CA GLN A 37 -22.31 12.78 31.06
C GLN A 37 -21.15 11.78 31.15
N GLN A 38 -21.42 10.48 31.41
CA GLN A 38 -20.42 9.42 31.24
C GLN A 38 -20.24 8.93 29.78
N ARG A 39 -20.91 9.58 28.82
CA ARG A 39 -20.52 9.57 27.40
C ARG A 39 -19.60 10.73 27.04
N GLN A 40 -18.82 11.22 28.02
CA GLN A 40 -17.62 11.98 27.74
C GLN A 40 -16.63 11.10 26.96
N THR A 41 -16.64 11.29 25.64
CA THR A 41 -15.46 11.24 24.76
C THR A 41 -14.31 10.38 25.30
N VAL A 42 -14.36 9.07 25.03
CA VAL A 42 -13.13 8.38 24.65
C VAL A 42 -12.72 9.05 23.34
N GLN A 43 -11.91 10.10 23.41
CA GLN A 43 -11.04 10.42 22.29
C GLN A 43 -10.21 9.15 22.08
N ILE A 44 -10.67 8.26 21.20
CA ILE A 44 -9.88 7.12 20.77
C ILE A 44 -8.63 7.77 20.17
N ARG A 45 -7.52 7.69 20.89
CA ARG A 45 -6.25 8.23 20.44
C ARG A 45 -5.93 7.49 19.15
N GLN A 46 -6.08 8.18 18.01
CA GLN A 46 -5.79 7.61 16.70
C GLN A 46 -4.39 6.98 16.73
N THR A 47 -4.32 5.72 16.28
CA THR A 47 -3.04 5.02 16.23
C THR A 47 -2.16 5.64 15.14
N LYS A 48 -0.87 5.26 15.11
CA LYS A 48 0.01 5.73 14.03
C LYS A 48 -0.45 5.16 12.69
N GLY A 49 -0.94 3.92 12.69
CA GLY A 49 -1.54 3.29 11.52
C GLY A 49 -2.75 4.04 10.99
N ASP A 50 -3.67 4.46 11.88
CA ASP A 50 -4.85 5.26 11.50
C ASP A 50 -4.42 6.56 10.80
N GLN A 51 -3.40 7.24 11.35
CA GLN A 51 -2.91 8.49 10.78
C GLN A 51 -2.31 8.29 9.38
N VAL A 52 -1.51 7.25 9.17
CA VAL A 52 -0.90 6.95 7.86
C VAL A 52 -1.99 6.64 6.83
N VAL A 53 -2.92 5.74 7.18
CA VAL A 53 -3.98 5.29 6.27
C VAL A 53 -4.93 6.42 5.94
N GLU A 54 -5.33 7.24 6.93
CA GLU A 54 -6.24 8.36 6.68
C GLU A 54 -5.56 9.47 5.86
N ARG A 55 -4.29 9.80 6.12
CA ARG A 55 -3.54 10.74 5.26
C ARG A 55 -3.45 10.24 3.82
N ALA A 56 -3.14 8.95 3.63
CA ALA A 56 -3.10 8.36 2.29
C ALA A 56 -4.47 8.40 1.60
N ARG A 57 -5.53 8.09 2.35
CA ARG A 57 -6.91 8.05 1.86
C ARG A 57 -7.43 9.43 1.51
N ALA A 58 -7.40 10.37 2.44
CA ALA A 58 -7.96 11.71 2.30
C ALA A 58 -7.20 12.55 1.28
N ASN A 59 -5.86 12.50 1.26
CA ASN A 59 -5.06 13.40 0.42
C ASN A 59 -4.77 12.83 -0.98
N PHE A 60 -4.88 11.50 -1.17
CA PHE A 60 -4.45 10.86 -2.40
C PHE A 60 -5.47 9.89 -2.98
N LEU A 61 -5.86 8.84 -2.24
CA LEU A 61 -6.64 7.73 -2.82
C LEU A 61 -8.08 8.13 -3.17
N VAL A 62 -8.78 8.82 -2.25
CA VAL A 62 -10.18 9.24 -2.46
C VAL A 62 -10.28 10.34 -3.51
N PRO A 63 -9.48 11.42 -3.46
CA PRO A 63 -9.49 12.43 -4.52
C PRO A 63 -9.17 11.84 -5.89
N ASP A 64 -8.19 10.93 -5.98
CA ASP A 64 -7.83 10.27 -7.24
C ASP A 64 -8.98 9.43 -7.80
N ALA A 65 -9.65 8.65 -6.95
CA ALA A 65 -10.78 7.82 -7.36
C ALA A 65 -11.99 8.67 -7.80
N SER A 66 -12.29 9.74 -7.05
CA SER A 66 -13.39 10.67 -7.36
C SER A 66 -13.18 11.37 -8.71
N VAL A 67 -12.01 12.00 -8.89
CA VAL A 67 -11.65 12.67 -10.15
C VAL A 67 -11.62 11.68 -11.31
N LYS A 68 -11.12 10.46 -11.10
CA LYS A 68 -11.13 9.42 -12.13
C LYS A 68 -12.55 9.05 -12.56
N ALA A 69 -13.49 8.90 -11.63
CA ALA A 69 -14.87 8.59 -11.95
C ALA A 69 -15.51 9.69 -12.82
N ASP A 70 -15.30 10.95 -12.45
CA ASP A 70 -15.80 12.09 -13.24
C ASP A 70 -15.14 12.18 -14.62
N VAL A 71 -13.83 11.98 -14.70
CA VAL A 71 -13.09 11.95 -15.97
C VAL A 71 -13.55 10.81 -16.88
N ASP A 72 -13.88 9.64 -16.33
CA ASP A 72 -14.38 8.52 -17.11
C ASP A 72 -15.78 8.84 -17.69
N VAL A 73 -16.66 9.53 -16.94
CA VAL A 73 -17.92 10.08 -17.47
C VAL A 73 -17.66 11.10 -18.57
N LEU A 74 -16.71 12.03 -18.38
CA LEU A 74 -16.34 13.02 -19.40
C LEU A 74 -15.84 12.37 -20.70
N LYS A 75 -15.03 11.30 -20.60
CA LYS A 75 -14.56 10.54 -21.77
C LYS A 75 -15.71 9.87 -22.51
N VAL A 76 -16.68 9.31 -21.80
CA VAL A 76 -17.88 8.70 -22.41
C VAL A 76 -18.73 9.78 -23.09
N ALA A 77 -19.00 10.89 -22.41
CA ALA A 77 -19.75 12.02 -22.97
C ALA A 77 -19.06 12.57 -24.23
N LEU A 78 -17.75 12.77 -24.19
CA LEU A 78 -16.97 13.27 -25.33
C LEU A 78 -17.01 12.29 -26.50
N ARG A 79 -16.93 10.98 -26.24
CA ARG A 79 -17.05 9.95 -27.28
C ARG A 79 -18.40 10.03 -28.02
N GLU A 80 -19.49 10.29 -27.31
CA GLU A 80 -20.81 10.45 -27.93
C GLU A 80 -20.95 11.79 -28.66
N VAL A 81 -20.38 12.87 -28.11
CA VAL A 81 -20.29 14.18 -28.80
C VAL A 81 -19.54 14.06 -30.12
N LYS A 82 -18.41 13.34 -30.17
CA LYS A 82 -17.66 13.10 -31.42
C LYS A 82 -18.48 12.33 -32.47
N LYS A 83 -19.44 11.51 -32.06
CA LYS A 83 -20.37 10.81 -32.94
C LYS A 83 -21.60 11.65 -33.33
N GLY A 84 -21.70 12.89 -32.85
CA GLY A 84 -22.87 13.76 -33.05
C GLY A 84 -24.11 13.33 -32.26
N LYS A 85 -23.97 12.45 -31.26
CA LYS A 85 -25.10 11.89 -30.49
C LYS A 85 -25.38 12.71 -29.24
N SER A 86 -26.64 13.09 -29.05
CA SER A 86 -27.15 13.79 -27.86
C SER A 86 -26.22 14.93 -27.40
N VAL A 87 -25.75 15.74 -28.35
CA VAL A 87 -24.63 16.68 -28.11
C VAL A 87 -24.94 17.65 -26.97
N ALA A 88 -26.11 18.29 -26.99
CA ALA A 88 -26.51 19.24 -25.94
C ALA A 88 -26.55 18.60 -24.54
N PHE A 89 -27.11 17.39 -24.44
CA PHE A 89 -27.15 16.62 -23.20
C PHE A 89 -25.74 16.28 -22.69
N ASN A 90 -24.89 15.71 -23.55
CA ASN A 90 -23.52 15.32 -23.17
C ASN A 90 -22.65 16.53 -22.81
N ILE A 91 -22.86 17.68 -23.45
CA ILE A 91 -22.19 18.93 -23.06
C ILE A 91 -22.64 19.36 -21.67
N GLY A 92 -23.94 19.31 -21.36
CA GLY A 92 -24.50 19.61 -20.04
C GLY A 92 -23.92 18.72 -18.94
N VAL A 93 -23.97 17.40 -19.12
CA VAL A 93 -23.37 16.41 -18.19
C VAL A 93 -21.89 16.72 -17.95
N GLY A 94 -21.17 17.11 -19.00
CA GLY A 94 -19.76 17.46 -18.86
C GLY A 94 -19.51 18.65 -17.95
N LYS A 95 -20.39 19.67 -17.93
CA LYS A 95 -20.21 20.84 -17.06
C LYS A 95 -20.25 20.47 -15.58
N GLU A 96 -21.22 19.64 -15.18
CA GLU A 96 -21.35 19.16 -13.80
C GLU A 96 -20.11 18.38 -13.36
N LYS A 97 -19.63 17.50 -14.25
CA LYS A 97 -18.45 16.65 -13.97
C LYS A 97 -17.15 17.43 -13.93
N ILE A 98 -17.02 18.49 -14.73
CA ILE A 98 -15.89 19.42 -14.67
C ILE A 98 -15.86 20.13 -13.32
N ALA A 99 -17.00 20.68 -12.86
CA ALA A 99 -17.08 21.37 -11.58
C ALA A 99 -16.73 20.45 -10.41
N SER A 100 -17.32 19.25 -10.36
CA SER A 100 -17.03 18.24 -9.33
C SER A 100 -15.54 17.84 -9.28
N ALA A 101 -14.94 17.56 -10.44
CA ALA A 101 -13.54 17.18 -10.52
C ALA A 101 -12.58 18.32 -10.13
N LEU A 102 -12.88 19.56 -10.53
CA LEU A 102 -12.06 20.72 -10.16
C LEU A 102 -12.18 21.07 -8.68
N GLY A 103 -13.38 20.98 -8.10
CA GLY A 103 -13.59 21.18 -6.66
C GLY A 103 -12.82 20.15 -5.83
N THR A 104 -12.84 18.87 -6.24
CA THR A 104 -12.02 17.82 -5.60
C THR A 104 -10.52 18.13 -5.67
N LEU A 105 -10.06 18.82 -6.71
CA LEU A 105 -8.66 19.22 -6.87
C LEU A 105 -8.31 20.57 -6.23
N GLY A 106 -9.28 21.29 -5.65
CA GLY A 106 -9.11 22.65 -5.16
C GLY A 106 -8.75 23.65 -6.26
N LYS A 107 -9.30 23.46 -7.47
CA LYS A 107 -9.02 24.28 -8.67
C LYS A 107 -10.26 25.00 -9.20
N ASP A 108 -11.20 25.36 -8.32
CA ASP A 108 -12.45 26.02 -8.70
C ASP A 108 -12.22 27.32 -9.50
N ALA A 109 -11.15 28.04 -9.19
CA ALA A 109 -10.75 29.26 -9.93
C ALA A 109 -10.52 29.02 -11.43
N ASN A 110 -10.21 27.77 -11.85
CA ASN A 110 -9.96 27.43 -13.24
C ASN A 110 -11.24 26.98 -13.99
N ALA A 111 -12.39 26.90 -13.31
CA ALA A 111 -13.59 26.31 -13.88
C ALA A 111 -14.04 26.98 -15.18
N ALA A 112 -14.02 28.31 -15.25
CA ALA A 112 -14.43 29.05 -16.44
C ALA A 112 -13.58 28.69 -17.68
N GLU A 113 -12.26 28.61 -17.51
CA GLU A 113 -11.34 28.25 -18.60
C GLU A 113 -11.58 26.81 -19.08
N VAL A 114 -11.71 25.86 -18.13
CA VAL A 114 -11.87 24.45 -18.46
C VAL A 114 -13.24 24.16 -19.10
N LEU A 115 -14.29 24.87 -18.67
CA LEU A 115 -15.62 24.81 -19.29
C LEU A 115 -15.61 25.38 -20.71
N ALA A 116 -14.83 26.43 -20.97
CA ALA A 116 -14.64 26.96 -22.32
C ALA A 116 -13.94 25.93 -23.22
N GLN A 117 -12.90 25.26 -22.72
CA GLN A 117 -12.23 24.16 -23.44
C GLN A 117 -13.20 23.00 -23.76
N TRP A 118 -14.08 22.65 -22.82
CA TRP A 118 -15.11 21.62 -23.04
C TRP A 118 -16.11 22.00 -24.13
N THR A 119 -16.58 23.25 -24.10
CA THR A 119 -17.53 23.77 -25.09
C THR A 119 -16.90 23.82 -26.48
N ASP A 120 -15.64 24.25 -26.57
CA ASP A 120 -14.85 24.26 -27.80
C ASP A 120 -14.69 22.84 -28.38
N LEU A 121 -14.39 21.83 -27.55
CA LEU A 121 -14.33 20.43 -28.00
C LEU A 121 -15.65 19.91 -28.59
N GLY A 122 -16.79 20.40 -28.09
CA GLY A 122 -18.11 20.07 -28.62
C GLY A 122 -18.45 20.78 -29.93
N ALA A 123 -18.05 22.05 -30.06
CA ALA A 123 -18.21 22.82 -31.29
C ALA A 123 -17.36 22.22 -32.42
N ASP A 124 -16.11 21.86 -32.12
CA ASP A 124 -15.14 21.31 -33.08
C ASP A 124 -15.30 19.80 -33.32
N ARG A 125 -16.40 19.17 -32.87
CA ARG A 125 -16.61 17.71 -32.98
C ARG A 125 -16.44 17.14 -34.39
N ALA A 126 -16.72 17.93 -35.44
CA ALA A 126 -16.53 17.53 -36.84
C ALA A 126 -15.05 17.30 -37.21
N ARG A 127 -14.11 17.85 -36.43
CA ARG A 127 -12.66 17.69 -36.59
C ARG A 127 -12.09 16.56 -35.72
N ALA A 128 -12.95 15.75 -35.09
CA ALA A 128 -12.54 14.61 -34.28
C ALA A 128 -11.60 13.68 -35.08
N GLY A 129 -10.51 13.24 -34.45
CA GLY A 129 -9.49 12.40 -35.07
C GLY A 129 -8.33 13.17 -35.74
N THR A 130 -8.44 14.49 -35.91
CA THR A 130 -7.31 15.32 -36.37
C THR A 130 -6.28 15.52 -35.25
N ALA A 131 -5.03 15.82 -35.63
CA ALA A 131 -3.96 16.13 -34.68
C ALA A 131 -4.30 17.36 -33.81
N ALA A 132 -4.87 18.41 -34.40
CA ALA A 132 -5.28 19.62 -33.70
C ALA A 132 -6.37 19.33 -32.65
N TYR A 133 -7.38 18.52 -32.99
CA TYR A 133 -8.42 18.11 -32.05
C TYR A 133 -7.85 17.25 -30.90
N THR A 134 -6.95 16.32 -31.23
CA THR A 134 -6.29 15.46 -30.22
C THR A 134 -5.44 16.29 -29.25
N ALA A 135 -4.79 17.36 -29.72
CA ALA A 135 -4.06 18.29 -28.85
C ALA A 135 -5.00 19.05 -27.90
N LYS A 136 -6.16 19.53 -28.39
CA LYS A 136 -7.20 20.15 -27.56
C LYS A 136 -7.71 19.18 -26.48
N GLU A 137 -8.00 17.94 -26.87
CA GLU A 137 -8.45 16.90 -25.94
C GLU A 137 -7.42 16.58 -24.86
N ARG A 138 -6.14 16.46 -25.25
CA ARG A 138 -5.04 16.26 -24.29
C ARG A 138 -4.91 17.44 -23.33
N LYS A 139 -4.98 18.68 -23.83
CA LYS A 139 -4.94 19.89 -23.00
C LYS A 139 -6.10 19.90 -22.00
N PHE A 140 -7.32 19.62 -22.47
CA PHE A 140 -8.51 19.54 -21.64
C PHE A 140 -8.36 18.51 -20.52
N PHE A 141 -8.03 17.26 -20.84
CA PHE A 141 -7.90 16.22 -19.81
C PHE A 141 -6.70 16.41 -18.88
N GLY A 142 -5.67 17.15 -19.31
CA GLY A 142 -4.53 17.52 -18.46
C GLY A 142 -4.91 18.30 -17.20
N ASN A 143 -6.01 19.06 -17.23
CA ASN A 143 -6.50 19.83 -16.08
C ASN A 143 -6.85 18.97 -14.86
N PHE A 144 -7.28 17.73 -15.11
CA PHE A 144 -7.75 16.79 -14.08
C PHE A 144 -6.63 15.87 -13.55
N THR A 145 -5.37 16.20 -13.79
CA THR A 145 -4.24 15.43 -13.25
C THR A 145 -4.16 15.59 -11.73
N THR A 146 -4.43 14.50 -11.00
CA THR A 146 -4.42 14.43 -9.54
C THR A 146 -2.99 14.41 -8.98
N PRO A 147 -2.77 14.79 -7.70
CA PRO A 147 -1.46 14.64 -7.05
C PRO A 147 -0.92 13.21 -7.12
N LEU A 148 -1.78 12.21 -6.91
CA LEU A 148 -1.40 10.80 -6.99
C LEU A 148 -1.00 10.38 -8.42
N THR A 149 -1.70 10.89 -9.44
CA THR A 149 -1.33 10.65 -10.84
C THR A 149 0.03 11.25 -11.17
N ARG A 150 0.34 12.47 -10.70
CA ARG A 150 1.68 13.07 -10.88
C ARG A 150 2.77 12.23 -10.24
N LEU A 151 2.57 11.81 -8.98
CA LEU A 151 3.53 10.95 -8.28
C LEU A 151 3.73 9.61 -9.00
N THR A 152 2.66 9.01 -9.53
CA THR A 152 2.74 7.76 -10.31
C THR A 152 3.52 7.96 -11.61
N GLN A 153 3.40 9.13 -12.25
CA GLN A 153 4.19 9.49 -13.43
C GLN A 153 5.66 9.74 -13.08
N THR A 154 5.95 10.36 -11.93
CA THR A 154 7.32 10.59 -11.42
C THR A 154 8.00 9.29 -11.01
N TYR A 155 7.26 8.32 -10.48
CA TYR A 155 7.75 7.03 -9.98
C TYR A 155 7.03 5.86 -10.67
N PRO A 156 7.28 5.63 -11.98
CA PRO A 156 6.48 4.70 -12.79
C PRO A 156 6.66 3.21 -12.45
N LYS A 157 7.69 2.84 -11.68
CA LYS A 157 7.92 1.48 -11.16
C LYS A 157 7.44 1.33 -9.72
N SER A 158 6.94 2.39 -9.10
CA SER A 158 6.36 2.33 -7.74
C SER A 158 5.13 1.41 -7.69
N GLN A 159 5.04 0.65 -6.60
CA GLN A 159 3.86 -0.15 -6.25
C GLN A 159 3.09 0.48 -5.08
N ALA A 160 3.52 1.65 -4.57
CA ALA A 160 2.96 2.27 -3.37
C ALA A 160 1.46 2.54 -3.47
N LYS A 161 0.95 2.99 -4.64
CA LYS A 161 -0.51 3.18 -4.84
C LYS A 161 -1.29 1.89 -4.58
N TYR A 162 -0.81 0.77 -5.10
CA TYR A 162 -1.46 -0.53 -4.90
C TYR A 162 -1.34 -0.97 -3.44
N TRP A 163 -0.18 -0.82 -2.82
CA TRP A 163 0.03 -1.17 -1.42
C TRP A 163 -0.88 -0.38 -0.48
N LEU A 164 -0.95 0.94 -0.64
CA LEU A 164 -1.77 1.82 0.21
C LEU A 164 -3.26 1.50 0.11
N LYS A 165 -3.76 1.13 -1.07
CA LYS A 165 -5.15 0.64 -1.23
C LYS A 165 -5.42 -0.63 -0.42
N ASN A 166 -4.40 -1.43 -0.16
CA ASN A 166 -4.47 -2.71 0.55
C ASN A 166 -3.81 -2.64 1.94
N THR A 167 -3.75 -1.45 2.54
CA THR A 167 -3.08 -1.25 3.82
C THR A 167 -4.10 -1.02 4.92
N PRO A 168 -4.31 -1.99 5.83
CA PRO A 168 -5.15 -1.79 6.99
C PRO A 168 -4.35 -1.11 8.12
N PRO A 169 -4.97 -0.23 8.94
CA PRO A 169 -4.28 0.52 10.00
C PRO A 169 -3.46 -0.34 10.97
N GLN A 170 -4.04 -1.45 11.43
CA GLN A 170 -3.43 -2.37 12.40
C GLN A 170 -2.17 -3.08 11.88
N VAL A 171 -2.04 -3.25 10.56
CA VAL A 171 -0.81 -3.76 9.94
C VAL A 171 0.28 -2.69 10.00
N VAL A 172 -0.06 -1.43 9.75
CA VAL A 172 0.89 -0.31 9.86
C VAL A 172 1.31 -0.08 11.30
N ASP A 173 0.41 -0.26 12.28
CA ASP A 173 0.80 -0.24 13.69
C ASP A 173 1.81 -1.34 14.03
N SER A 174 1.65 -2.53 13.44
CA SER A 174 2.63 -3.62 13.58
C SER A 174 3.97 -3.27 12.93
N VAL A 175 3.97 -2.53 11.82
CA VAL A 175 5.19 -1.99 11.20
C VAL A 175 5.86 -0.98 12.13
N PHE A 176 5.12 -0.01 12.68
CA PHE A 176 5.69 0.94 13.65
C PHE A 176 6.26 0.26 14.90
N ALA A 177 5.60 -0.80 15.38
CA ALA A 177 6.06 -1.56 16.55
C ALA A 177 7.31 -2.40 16.29
N ALA A 178 7.62 -2.71 15.02
CA ALA A 178 8.81 -3.44 14.60
C ALA A 178 9.92 -2.53 14.05
N ALA A 179 9.60 -1.29 13.70
CA ALA A 179 10.54 -0.30 13.20
C ALA A 179 11.58 0.09 14.26
N THR A 180 12.73 0.52 13.78
CA THR A 180 13.89 0.94 14.60
C THR A 180 14.46 2.25 14.05
N ALA A 181 15.36 2.90 14.79
CA ALA A 181 15.99 4.13 14.30
C ALA A 181 16.81 3.90 13.02
N ASP A 182 17.44 2.73 12.89
CA ASP A 182 18.24 2.34 11.72
C ASP A 182 17.44 1.63 10.62
N LEU A 183 16.18 1.27 10.88
CA LEU A 183 15.19 0.86 9.88
C LEU A 183 13.83 1.49 10.20
N PRO A 184 13.59 2.75 9.76
CA PRO A 184 12.35 3.47 10.04
C PRO A 184 11.13 2.82 9.38
N ALA A 185 9.93 3.20 9.86
CA ALA A 185 8.68 2.53 9.51
C ALA A 185 8.34 2.60 8.01
N ASP A 186 8.65 3.70 7.33
CA ASP A 186 8.47 3.86 5.89
C ASP A 186 9.30 2.84 5.08
N GLN A 187 10.54 2.58 5.51
CA GLN A 187 11.43 1.60 4.90
C GLN A 187 11.00 0.17 5.20
N LEU A 188 10.69 -0.14 6.46
CA LEU A 188 10.18 -1.46 6.82
C LEU A 188 8.87 -1.77 6.08
N TYR A 189 7.97 -0.78 5.95
CA TYR A 189 6.74 -0.89 5.17
C TYR A 189 7.03 -1.30 3.73
N VAL A 190 7.91 -0.58 3.01
CA VAL A 190 8.17 -0.91 1.59
C VAL A 190 8.85 -2.26 1.40
N TYR A 191 9.75 -2.67 2.32
CA TYR A 191 10.37 -3.99 2.24
C TYR A 191 9.33 -5.09 2.47
N ALA A 192 8.52 -4.98 3.53
CA ALA A 192 7.51 -5.98 3.84
C ALA A 192 6.45 -6.11 2.74
N TYR A 193 5.96 -4.98 2.21
CA TYR A 193 5.00 -4.99 1.11
C TYR A 193 5.58 -5.46 -0.22
N LYS A 194 6.89 -5.26 -0.45
CA LYS A 194 7.58 -5.81 -1.61
C LYS A 194 7.72 -7.33 -1.54
N GLU A 195 7.90 -7.89 -0.35
CA GLU A 195 8.07 -9.33 -0.17
C GLU A 195 6.77 -10.12 -0.22
N GLY A 196 5.68 -9.59 0.31
CA GLY A 196 4.40 -10.31 0.28
C GLY A 196 3.37 -9.88 1.31
N LEU A 197 3.63 -8.83 2.10
CA LEU A 197 2.68 -8.38 3.13
C LEU A 197 1.33 -7.94 2.53
N VAL A 198 1.34 -7.43 1.28
CA VAL A 198 0.10 -7.15 0.56
C VAL A 198 -0.71 -8.41 0.28
N ASP A 199 -0.05 -9.51 -0.05
CA ASP A 199 -0.72 -10.78 -0.34
C ASP A 199 -1.25 -11.40 0.95
N TYR A 200 -0.53 -11.28 2.08
CA TYR A 200 -1.05 -11.64 3.40
C TYR A 200 -2.38 -10.93 3.72
N VAL A 201 -2.42 -9.61 3.51
CA VAL A 201 -3.65 -8.83 3.72
C VAL A 201 -4.77 -9.37 2.84
N ARG A 202 -4.51 -9.52 1.54
CA ARG A 202 -5.52 -9.90 0.54
C ARG A 202 -6.05 -11.32 0.73
N ASP A 203 -5.18 -12.25 1.12
CA ASP A 203 -5.55 -13.64 1.41
C ASP A 203 -6.46 -13.72 2.64
N GLN A 204 -6.19 -12.93 3.69
CA GLN A 204 -7.05 -12.92 4.88
C GLN A 204 -8.46 -12.41 4.61
N ILE A 205 -8.63 -11.50 3.65
CA ILE A 205 -9.93 -10.93 3.29
C ILE A 205 -10.58 -11.65 2.09
N GLY A 206 -9.96 -12.73 1.59
CA GLY A 206 -10.49 -13.56 0.51
C GLY A 206 -10.65 -12.83 -0.83
N LEU A 207 -9.76 -11.88 -1.13
CA LEU A 207 -9.94 -10.96 -2.25
C LEU A 207 -9.26 -11.45 -3.54
N ALA A 208 -10.03 -11.58 -4.62
CA ALA A 208 -9.50 -11.91 -5.95
C ALA A 208 -8.48 -10.86 -6.42
N LYS A 209 -7.43 -11.27 -7.16
CA LYS A 209 -6.25 -10.43 -7.51
C LYS A 209 -6.53 -9.04 -8.09
N THR A 210 -7.67 -8.81 -8.73
CA THR A 210 -8.02 -7.54 -9.39
C THR A 210 -9.03 -6.69 -8.63
N ALA A 211 -9.61 -7.20 -7.54
CA ALA A 211 -10.60 -6.45 -6.77
C ALA A 211 -9.93 -5.47 -5.78
N ASP A 212 -10.58 -4.32 -5.59
CA ASP A 212 -10.24 -3.32 -4.57
C ASP A 212 -10.94 -3.71 -3.24
N PRO A 213 -10.24 -3.65 -2.10
CA PRO A 213 -10.82 -3.97 -0.80
C PRO A 213 -11.76 -2.87 -0.30
N THR A 214 -12.77 -3.24 0.49
CA THR A 214 -13.56 -2.27 1.26
C THR A 214 -12.87 -1.91 2.58
N VAL A 215 -13.27 -0.78 3.18
CA VAL A 215 -12.76 -0.37 4.50
C VAL A 215 -13.04 -1.45 5.55
N ALA A 216 -14.27 -1.97 5.59
CA ALA A 216 -14.65 -3.04 6.52
C ALA A 216 -13.83 -4.33 6.33
N GLN A 217 -13.46 -4.67 5.09
CA GLN A 217 -12.57 -5.82 4.85
C GLN A 217 -11.18 -5.57 5.43
N LEU A 218 -10.61 -4.38 5.22
CA LEU A 218 -9.30 -4.00 5.75
C LEU A 218 -9.29 -3.99 7.28
N GLU A 219 -10.33 -3.46 7.92
CA GLU A 219 -10.49 -3.48 9.39
C GLU A 219 -10.58 -4.91 9.95
N GLY A 220 -11.05 -5.87 9.16
CA GLY A 220 -11.15 -7.28 9.54
C GLY A 220 -9.82 -8.06 9.55
N VAL A 221 -8.72 -7.49 9.04
CA VAL A 221 -7.41 -8.18 8.97
C VAL A 221 -6.86 -8.44 10.36
N ARG A 222 -6.59 -9.71 10.69
CA ARG A 222 -6.08 -10.15 11.99
C ARG A 222 -4.56 -10.17 12.01
N THR A 223 -3.95 -9.37 12.88
CA THR A 223 -2.48 -9.31 13.06
C THR A 223 -1.95 -10.31 14.10
N THR A 224 -2.85 -10.97 14.84
CA THR A 224 -2.54 -11.94 15.89
C THR A 224 -2.43 -13.38 15.38
N SER A 225 -2.80 -13.63 14.12
CA SER A 225 -2.68 -14.93 13.48
C SER A 225 -1.24 -15.24 13.09
N THR A 226 -0.89 -16.53 13.15
CA THR A 226 0.37 -17.06 12.61
C THR A 226 0.61 -16.59 11.18
N ILE A 227 1.84 -16.20 10.86
CA ILE A 227 2.26 -15.74 9.53
C ILE A 227 3.46 -16.55 9.03
N SER A 228 3.41 -16.95 7.76
CA SER A 228 4.55 -17.58 7.10
C SER A 228 5.55 -16.50 6.68
N GLY A 229 6.77 -16.62 7.20
CA GLY A 229 7.90 -15.79 6.81
C GLY A 229 8.29 -15.97 5.35
N TYR A 230 8.27 -17.22 4.87
CA TYR A 230 8.54 -17.59 3.48
C TYR A 230 7.52 -16.97 2.51
N VAL A 231 6.22 -17.15 2.76
CA VAL A 231 5.19 -16.74 1.79
C VAL A 231 4.98 -15.22 1.79
N TYR A 232 5.05 -14.57 2.96
CA TYR A 232 4.53 -13.20 3.10
C TYR A 232 5.56 -12.16 3.54
N LEU A 233 6.74 -12.56 4.01
CA LEU A 233 7.73 -11.62 4.57
C LEU A 233 9.11 -11.75 3.93
N GLY A 234 9.35 -12.70 3.01
CA GLY A 234 10.64 -12.90 2.36
C GLY A 234 11.75 -13.32 3.33
N THR A 235 11.40 -13.96 4.45
CA THR A 235 12.37 -14.41 5.46
C THR A 235 12.80 -15.86 5.18
N ASP A 236 13.16 -16.16 3.93
CA ASP A 236 13.40 -17.51 3.43
C ASP A 236 14.52 -18.22 4.17
N ASP A 237 15.62 -17.52 4.41
CA ASP A 237 16.82 -18.03 5.07
C ASP A 237 16.87 -17.65 6.56
N PHE A 238 15.73 -17.36 7.20
CA PHE A 238 15.68 -16.83 8.57
C PHE A 238 16.57 -17.61 9.56
N PHE A 239 16.42 -18.94 9.65
CA PHE A 239 17.21 -19.72 10.61
C PHE A 239 18.68 -19.86 10.19
N THR A 240 18.97 -19.91 8.90
CA THR A 240 20.35 -19.89 8.39
C THR A 240 21.05 -18.59 8.79
N ASP A 241 20.35 -17.46 8.67
CA ASP A 241 20.87 -16.13 8.95
C ASP A 241 21.03 -15.84 10.43
N LEU A 242 20.21 -16.46 11.29
CA LEU A 242 20.31 -16.33 12.76
C LEU A 242 21.71 -16.68 13.28
N THR A 243 22.36 -17.67 12.67
CA THR A 243 23.66 -18.20 13.08
C THR A 243 24.77 -17.88 12.07
N ALA A 244 24.53 -16.98 11.12
CA ALA A 244 25.53 -16.64 10.12
C ALA A 244 26.82 -16.12 10.76
N ALA A 245 27.97 -16.62 10.30
CA ALA A 245 29.27 -16.30 10.90
C ALA A 245 29.60 -14.80 10.89
N LYS A 246 29.18 -14.09 9.83
CA LYS A 246 29.32 -12.64 9.72
C LYS A 246 27.98 -11.99 10.03
N LYS A 247 27.98 -11.12 11.05
CA LYS A 247 26.83 -10.31 11.45
C LYS A 247 25.57 -11.18 11.60
N PRO A 248 25.53 -12.14 12.53
CA PRO A 248 24.38 -13.04 12.67
C PRO A 248 23.08 -12.24 12.90
N ALA A 249 21.97 -12.67 12.29
CA ALA A 249 20.69 -11.96 12.40
C ALA A 249 20.18 -11.90 13.85
N SER A 250 20.60 -12.86 14.68
CA SER A 250 20.31 -12.86 16.12
C SER A 250 20.78 -11.58 16.83
N SER A 251 21.86 -10.95 16.37
CA SER A 251 22.34 -9.66 16.91
C SER A 251 21.47 -8.46 16.53
N PHE A 252 20.53 -8.61 15.62
CA PHE A 252 19.62 -7.56 15.15
C PHE A 252 18.17 -7.75 15.61
N LEU A 253 17.87 -8.85 16.30
CA LEU A 253 16.57 -9.06 16.93
C LEU A 253 16.35 -8.05 18.07
N PRO A 254 15.11 -7.57 18.29
CA PRO A 254 14.83 -6.66 19.38
C PRO A 254 14.99 -7.35 20.75
N PRO A 255 15.28 -6.58 21.82
CA PRO A 255 15.30 -7.12 23.18
C PRO A 255 14.00 -7.84 23.52
N GLY A 256 14.11 -9.02 24.13
CA GLY A 256 12.96 -9.85 24.51
C GLY A 256 12.31 -10.62 23.36
N PHE A 257 12.90 -10.65 22.17
CA PHE A 257 12.43 -11.51 21.08
C PHE A 257 12.57 -12.99 21.47
N ASP A 258 11.44 -13.71 21.55
CA ASP A 258 11.41 -15.11 21.97
C ASP A 258 11.49 -16.06 20.77
N LEU A 259 12.71 -16.51 20.46
CA LEU A 259 12.97 -17.46 19.37
C LEU A 259 12.24 -18.80 19.56
N LYS A 260 11.90 -19.21 20.80
CA LYS A 260 11.20 -20.49 21.05
C LYS A 260 9.79 -20.51 20.49
N LYS A 261 9.20 -19.34 20.24
CA LYS A 261 7.87 -19.19 19.62
C LYS A 261 7.92 -19.17 18.10
N VAL A 262 9.11 -19.12 17.49
CA VAL A 262 9.27 -19.21 16.02
C VAL A 262 9.42 -20.67 15.64
N ALA A 263 8.52 -21.18 14.81
CA ALA A 263 8.65 -22.52 14.26
C ALA A 263 9.49 -22.52 12.98
N LEU A 264 10.33 -23.55 12.81
CA LEU A 264 11.06 -23.81 11.58
C LEU A 264 10.08 -24.21 10.46
N ASP A 265 10.16 -23.54 9.31
CA ASP A 265 9.40 -23.85 8.09
C ASP A 265 10.40 -24.18 6.97
N ARG A 266 10.66 -25.48 6.75
CA ARG A 266 11.54 -25.95 5.66
C ARG A 266 10.76 -25.95 4.36
N ARG A 267 11.30 -25.27 3.34
CA ARG A 267 10.69 -25.10 2.01
C ARG A 267 11.74 -25.32 0.94
N THR A 268 11.29 -25.70 -0.25
CA THR A 268 12.11 -25.60 -1.46
C THR A 268 11.72 -24.34 -2.21
N ASN A 269 12.69 -23.47 -2.48
CA ASN A 269 12.43 -22.24 -3.19
C ASN A 269 12.36 -22.44 -4.72
N GLU A 270 12.07 -21.36 -5.44
CA GLU A 270 11.94 -21.36 -6.91
C GLU A 270 13.24 -21.77 -7.64
N LYS A 271 14.37 -21.79 -6.94
CA LYS A 271 15.68 -22.22 -7.46
C LYS A 271 15.99 -23.69 -7.11
N GLY A 272 15.05 -24.41 -6.51
CA GLY A 272 15.26 -25.79 -6.07
C GLY A 272 16.12 -25.92 -4.81
N ARG A 273 16.42 -24.81 -4.11
CA ARG A 273 17.23 -24.81 -2.88
C ARG A 273 16.32 -25.01 -1.67
N GLU A 274 16.69 -25.92 -0.77
CA GLU A 274 16.06 -25.99 0.54
C GLU A 274 16.43 -24.75 1.36
N VAL A 275 15.42 -24.06 1.88
CA VAL A 275 15.55 -22.87 2.71
C VAL A 275 14.91 -23.13 4.08
N GLN A 276 15.55 -22.56 5.11
CA GLN A 276 15.12 -22.70 6.50
C GLN A 276 14.42 -21.42 6.96
N SER A 277 13.16 -21.30 6.55
CA SER A 277 12.35 -20.13 6.85
C SER A 277 11.67 -20.27 8.22
N ALA A 278 10.84 -19.29 8.55
CA ALA A 278 10.16 -19.17 9.82
C ALA A 278 8.64 -19.11 9.67
N ARG A 279 7.96 -19.69 10.64
CA ARG A 279 6.55 -19.47 10.91
C ARG A 279 6.42 -18.73 12.23
N PHE A 280 6.00 -17.48 12.16
CA PHE A 280 5.90 -16.58 13.30
C PHE A 280 4.49 -16.63 13.90
N PRO A 281 4.35 -16.50 15.23
CA PRO A 281 3.06 -16.65 15.91
C PRO A 281 2.09 -15.49 15.63
N ASN A 282 2.61 -14.33 15.20
CA ASN A 282 1.81 -13.15 14.83
C ASN A 282 2.61 -12.24 13.90
N LEU A 283 1.91 -11.28 13.29
CA LEU A 283 2.49 -10.34 12.33
C LEU A 283 3.62 -9.50 12.94
N ARG A 284 3.45 -9.00 14.17
CA ARG A 284 4.47 -8.17 14.83
C ARG A 284 5.80 -8.91 14.94
N MET A 285 5.76 -10.16 15.40
CA MET A 285 6.97 -10.97 15.58
C MET A 285 7.59 -11.33 14.22
N GLY A 286 6.77 -11.57 13.20
CA GLY A 286 7.25 -11.73 11.82
C GLY A 286 7.95 -10.48 11.28
N LEU A 287 7.36 -9.30 11.47
CA LEU A 287 7.96 -8.02 11.05
C LEU A 287 9.24 -7.71 11.82
N GLN A 288 9.35 -8.08 13.09
CA GLN A 288 10.60 -8.00 13.85
C GLN A 288 11.68 -8.93 13.29
N GLY A 289 11.30 -10.15 12.89
CA GLY A 289 12.19 -11.08 12.20
C GLY A 289 12.69 -10.54 10.86
N LEU A 290 11.78 -10.02 10.03
CA LEU A 290 12.12 -9.34 8.78
C LEU A 290 13.03 -8.12 9.01
N ALA A 291 12.70 -7.27 9.99
CA ALA A 291 13.50 -6.11 10.32
C ALA A 291 14.94 -6.52 10.71
N ALA A 292 15.11 -7.60 11.49
CA ALA A 292 16.43 -8.11 11.84
C ALA A 292 17.22 -8.56 10.60
N LEU A 293 16.61 -9.28 9.66
CA LEU A 293 17.25 -9.65 8.40
C LEU A 293 17.62 -8.42 7.57
N VAL A 294 16.69 -7.50 7.33
CA VAL A 294 16.95 -6.27 6.56
C VAL A 294 18.11 -5.46 7.17
N ARG A 295 18.14 -5.30 8.50
CA ARG A 295 19.21 -4.60 9.22
C ARG A 295 20.55 -5.33 9.11
N ARG A 296 20.54 -6.67 9.19
CA ARG A 296 21.73 -7.49 8.95
C ARG A 296 22.29 -7.26 7.55
N HIS A 297 21.46 -7.36 6.50
CA HIS A 297 21.89 -7.17 5.12
C HIS A 297 22.36 -5.73 4.86
N ARG A 298 21.70 -4.73 5.46
CA ARG A 298 22.19 -3.34 5.47
C ARG A 298 23.57 -3.23 6.11
N ALA A 299 23.80 -3.88 7.25
CA ALA A 299 25.08 -3.84 7.93
C ALA A 299 26.19 -4.53 7.10
N LEU A 300 25.88 -5.59 6.36
CA LEU A 300 26.82 -6.22 5.43
C LEU A 300 27.16 -5.30 4.25
N PHE A 301 26.15 -4.70 3.63
CA PHE A 301 26.35 -3.69 2.59
C PHE A 301 27.26 -2.55 3.06
N LEU A 302 26.98 -1.97 4.24
CA LEU A 302 27.80 -0.89 4.79
C LEU A 302 29.23 -1.32 5.10
N ALA A 303 29.45 -2.59 5.48
CA ALA A 303 30.80 -3.13 5.66
C ALA A 303 31.54 -3.22 4.32
N ASP A 304 30.87 -3.66 3.25
CA ASP A 304 31.46 -3.74 1.92
C ASP A 304 31.72 -2.36 1.31
N VAL A 305 30.82 -1.39 1.51
CA VAL A 305 31.04 0.03 1.13
C VAL A 305 32.35 0.53 1.73
N LYS A 306 32.56 0.31 3.03
CA LYS A 306 33.79 0.69 3.73
C LYS A 306 35.00 -0.07 3.20
N THR A 307 34.87 -1.38 3.03
CA THR A 307 35.97 -2.27 2.60
C THR A 307 36.48 -1.94 1.20
N TYR A 308 35.57 -1.59 0.29
CA TYR A 308 35.88 -1.34 -1.12
C TYR A 308 36.01 0.16 -1.46
N GLY A 309 36.07 1.03 -0.44
CA GLY A 309 36.38 2.45 -0.63
C GLY A 309 35.29 3.27 -1.32
N TYR A 310 34.02 2.86 -1.20
CA TYR A 310 32.89 3.66 -1.68
C TYR A 310 32.61 4.84 -0.73
N ALA A 311 32.09 5.94 -1.29
CA ALA A 311 31.56 7.03 -0.48
C ALA A 311 30.39 6.57 0.40
N ALA A 312 30.14 7.31 1.48
CA ALA A 312 28.98 7.08 2.34
C ALA A 312 27.68 7.14 1.51
N PRO A 313 26.80 6.13 1.59
CA PRO A 313 25.61 6.07 0.75
C PRO A 313 24.62 7.16 1.13
N THR A 314 23.98 7.76 0.13
CA THR A 314 22.76 8.56 0.34
C THR A 314 21.62 7.66 0.83
N GLN A 315 20.55 8.25 1.37
CA GLN A 315 19.40 7.48 1.84
C GLN A 315 18.76 6.63 0.71
N ALA A 316 18.70 7.18 -0.51
CA ALA A 316 18.19 6.45 -1.67
C ALA A 316 19.07 5.25 -2.03
N GLU A 317 20.39 5.42 -2.03
CA GLU A 317 21.33 4.33 -2.27
C GLU A 317 21.26 3.29 -1.16
N LEU A 318 21.12 3.71 0.09
CA LEU A 318 20.96 2.81 1.23
C LEU A 318 19.70 1.95 1.11
N VAL A 319 18.55 2.54 0.75
CA VAL A 319 17.29 1.80 0.56
C VAL A 319 17.42 0.77 -0.56
N TYR A 320 17.97 1.20 -1.70
CA TYR A 320 18.18 0.36 -2.87
C TYR A 320 19.14 -0.80 -2.60
N TRP A 321 20.35 -0.50 -2.09
CA TRP A 321 21.38 -1.52 -1.88
C TRP A 321 21.08 -2.46 -0.73
N THR A 322 20.39 -1.99 0.32
CA THR A 322 19.87 -2.90 1.36
C THR A 322 19.00 -3.98 0.74
N TYR A 323 18.12 -3.62 -0.21
CA TYR A 323 17.27 -4.61 -0.89
C TYR A 323 18.05 -5.51 -1.84
N VAL A 324 19.06 -4.98 -2.55
CA VAL A 324 19.95 -5.81 -3.38
C VAL A 324 20.60 -6.90 -2.52
N TYR A 325 21.16 -6.55 -1.36
CA TYR A 325 21.79 -7.50 -0.44
C TYR A 325 20.78 -8.47 0.18
N PHE A 326 19.58 -7.98 0.51
CA PHE A 326 18.52 -8.81 1.08
C PHE A 326 18.00 -9.86 0.06
N ASN A 327 17.76 -9.46 -1.19
CA ASN A 327 17.13 -10.34 -2.18
C ASN A 327 18.13 -11.22 -2.97
N ALA A 328 19.31 -10.68 -3.31
CA ALA A 328 20.32 -11.41 -4.08
C ALA A 328 21.27 -12.22 -3.20
N GLY A 329 21.19 -12.05 -1.88
CA GLY A 329 22.12 -12.62 -0.92
C GLY A 329 23.41 -11.81 -0.79
N GLU A 330 24.22 -12.21 0.18
CA GLU A 330 25.52 -11.61 0.44
C GLU A 330 26.46 -11.85 -0.74
N PHE A 331 27.30 -10.87 -1.05
CA PHE A 331 28.39 -11.03 -2.02
C PHE A 331 27.94 -11.48 -3.42
N ASN A 332 27.02 -10.75 -4.05
CA ASN A 332 26.90 -10.83 -5.51
C ASN A 332 28.18 -10.35 -6.27
N GLY A 333 29.23 -9.96 -5.51
CA GLY A 333 30.55 -9.57 -6.00
C GLY A 333 30.59 -8.21 -6.67
N GLN A 334 29.46 -7.50 -6.79
CA GLN A 334 29.36 -6.31 -7.63
C GLN A 334 30.16 -5.14 -7.07
N LEU A 335 30.04 -4.85 -5.78
CA LEU A 335 30.81 -3.77 -5.15
C LEU A 335 32.31 -4.04 -5.23
N LYS A 336 32.74 -5.29 -5.01
CA LYS A 336 34.14 -5.68 -5.20
C LYS A 336 34.60 -5.51 -6.66
N LYS A 337 33.81 -6.03 -7.60
CA LYS A 337 34.12 -6.04 -9.04
C LYS A 337 34.25 -4.64 -9.62
N TYR A 338 33.46 -3.69 -9.14
CA TYR A 338 33.40 -2.33 -9.67
C TYR A 338 33.99 -1.29 -8.71
N ALA A 339 34.78 -1.71 -7.72
CA ALA A 339 35.47 -0.82 -6.80
C ALA A 339 36.35 0.16 -7.60
N GLY A 340 36.23 1.46 -7.32
CA GLY A 340 36.92 2.54 -8.03
C GLY A 340 36.40 2.84 -9.46
N ALA A 341 35.59 1.96 -10.06
CA ALA A 341 35.10 2.11 -11.43
C ALA A 341 33.65 2.63 -11.53
N ARG A 342 32.85 2.48 -10.48
CA ARG A 342 31.46 2.95 -10.41
C ARG A 342 31.16 3.62 -9.08
N ARG A 343 30.19 4.53 -9.07
CA ARG A 343 29.53 5.06 -7.87
C ARG A 343 28.28 4.25 -7.56
N LEU A 344 27.86 4.20 -6.29
CA LEU A 344 26.69 3.42 -5.86
C LEU A 344 25.41 3.77 -6.64
N GLY A 345 25.21 5.05 -6.95
CA GLY A 345 24.09 5.54 -7.75
C GLY A 345 24.10 5.13 -9.23
N ASP A 346 25.23 4.65 -9.78
CA ASP A 346 25.32 4.29 -11.20
C ASP A 346 24.41 3.10 -11.53
N TRP A 347 24.28 2.13 -10.62
CA TRP A 347 23.35 1.00 -10.77
C TRP A 347 21.90 1.46 -10.80
N ILE A 348 21.55 2.46 -9.99
CA ILE A 348 20.21 3.06 -9.96
C ILE A 348 19.93 3.77 -11.28
N ALA A 349 20.86 4.59 -11.76
CA ALA A 349 20.73 5.32 -13.02
C ALA A 349 20.59 4.38 -14.23
N ARG A 350 21.25 3.22 -14.19
CA ARG A 350 21.14 2.17 -15.21
C ARG A 350 19.90 1.29 -15.09
N GLY A 351 19.12 1.43 -14.01
CA GLY A 351 17.95 0.59 -13.74
C GLY A 351 18.30 -0.89 -13.48
N GLU A 352 19.50 -1.17 -12.97
CA GLU A 352 19.90 -2.51 -12.59
C GLU A 352 19.08 -2.98 -11.36
N TYR A 353 18.95 -4.29 -11.15
CA TYR A 353 18.14 -4.88 -10.08
C TYR A 353 16.69 -4.36 -10.02
N PRO A 354 15.82 -4.78 -10.96
CA PRO A 354 14.47 -4.23 -11.10
C PRO A 354 13.61 -4.27 -9.83
N ASN A 355 13.79 -5.30 -8.98
CA ASN A 355 13.06 -5.37 -7.71
C ASN A 355 13.51 -4.27 -6.72
N SER A 356 14.82 -3.97 -6.66
CA SER A 356 15.35 -2.88 -5.85
C SER A 356 14.92 -1.51 -6.37
N ILE A 357 14.79 -1.34 -7.70
CA ILE A 357 14.22 -0.12 -8.29
C ILE A 357 12.75 0.06 -7.86
N ARG A 358 11.94 -1.01 -7.89
CA ARG A 358 10.54 -0.95 -7.42
C ARG A 358 10.45 -0.53 -5.95
N VAL A 359 11.32 -1.06 -5.09
CA VAL A 359 11.39 -0.67 -3.68
C VAL A 359 11.77 0.80 -3.54
N LEU A 360 12.85 1.22 -4.20
CA LEU A 360 13.34 2.60 -4.15
C LEU A 360 12.27 3.60 -4.62
N GLU A 361 11.61 3.33 -5.74
CA GLU A 361 10.57 4.19 -6.27
C GLU A 361 9.32 4.21 -5.39
N SER A 362 8.95 3.07 -4.81
CA SER A 362 7.84 3.02 -3.85
C SER A 362 8.13 3.82 -2.59
N TRP A 363 9.36 3.72 -2.07
CA TRP A 363 9.81 4.51 -0.92
C TRP A 363 9.84 6.01 -1.24
N ARG A 364 10.41 6.41 -2.38
CA ARG A 364 10.42 7.82 -2.82
C ARG A 364 9.02 8.38 -2.98
N MET A 365 8.10 7.59 -3.53
CA MET A 365 6.70 7.98 -3.65
C MET A 365 6.06 8.19 -2.29
N ILE A 366 6.20 7.23 -1.35
CA ILE A 366 5.66 7.34 0.01
C ILE A 366 6.25 8.55 0.76
N ASN A 367 7.55 8.78 0.64
CA ASN A 367 8.23 9.93 1.27
C ASN A 367 7.72 11.26 0.67
N SER A 368 7.52 11.32 -0.65
CA SER A 368 6.93 12.48 -1.32
C SER A 368 5.49 12.75 -0.90
N MET A 369 4.74 11.70 -0.53
CA MET A 369 3.38 11.80 0.01
C MET A 369 3.36 12.29 1.47
N LYS A 370 4.47 12.19 2.21
CA LYS A 370 4.60 12.60 3.63
C LYS A 370 3.54 11.99 4.55
N ILE A 371 3.27 10.70 4.37
CA ILE A 371 2.22 10.00 5.12
C ILE A 371 2.74 9.28 6.38
N PHE A 372 4.01 8.87 6.40
CA PHE A 372 4.66 8.20 7.54
C PHE A 372 5.28 9.17 8.56
#